data_AF-A0A6I1QDT2-F1
#
_entry.id   AF-A0A6I1QDT2-F1
#
_cell.length_a   1.000
_cell.length_b   1.000
_cell.length_c   1.000
_cell.angle_alpha   90.00
_cell.angle_beta   90.00
_cell.angle_gamma   90.00
#
_symmetry.space_group_name_H-M   'P 1'
#
loop_
_entity.id
_entity.type
_entity.pdbx_description
1 polymer ?
#
loop_
_entity_poly.entity_id
_entity_poly.type
_entity_poly.pdbx_seq_one_letter_code
_entity_poly.pdbx_strand_id
1 'polypeptide(L)' 'MFELFKRFLVDQKGVTAIEYGMMGVALAGALALIMGNQDSGFIAALSSLYSSILIAFQPA' A
#
# COMPACT_ATOMS: atom_id res chain seq x y z
N MET A 1 -31.91 17.93 -25.55
CA MET A 1 -30.45 18.14 -25.72
C MET A 1 -29.78 18.46 -24.38
N PHE A 2 -30.29 19.40 -23.58
CA PHE A 2 -29.71 19.78 -22.27
C PHE A 2 -29.62 18.62 -21.25
N GLU A 3 -30.63 17.75 -21.22
CA GLU A 3 -30.65 16.58 -20.33
C GLU A 3 -29.63 15.49 -20.68
N LEU A 4 -29.23 15.39 -21.96
CA LEU A 4 -28.17 14.48 -22.40
C LEU A 4 -26.80 14.93 -21.89
N PHE A 5 -26.52 16.23 -21.94
CA PHE A 5 -25.29 16.81 -21.40
C PHE A 5 -25.20 16.67 -19.88
N LYS A 6 -26.30 16.88 -19.15
CA LYS A 6 -26.35 16.60 -17.71
C LYS A 6 -26.11 15.12 -17.40
N ARG A 7 -26.75 14.22 -18.12
CA ARG A 7 -26.53 12.77 -17.95
C ARG A 7 -25.08 12.38 -18.23
N PHE A 8 -24.45 12.94 -19.25
CA PHE A 8 -23.06 12.65 -19.60
C PHE A 8 -22.06 13.17 -18.55
N LEU A 9 -22.30 14.35 -17.98
CA LEU A 9 -21.49 14.91 -16.87
C LEU A 9 -21.64 14.13 -15.57
N VAL A 10 -22.77 13.46 -15.36
CA VAL A 10 -23.08 12.66 -14.16
C VAL A 10 -22.78 11.17 -14.39
N ASP A 11 -22.39 10.77 -15.60
CA ASP A 11 -22.16 9.37 -15.93
C ASP A 11 -20.79 8.90 -15.42
N GLN A 12 -20.79 8.13 -14.33
CA GLN A 12 -19.61 7.45 -13.80
C GLN A 12 -19.48 6.00 -14.31
N LYS A 13 -20.32 5.56 -15.27
CA LYS A 13 -20.28 4.20 -15.81
C LYS A 13 -19.04 4.02 -16.70
N GLY A 14 -17.94 3.58 -16.11
CA GLY A 14 -16.66 3.29 -16.79
C GLY A 14 -15.44 3.87 -16.08
N VAL A 15 -15.65 4.88 -15.24
CA VAL A 15 -14.65 5.56 -14.36
C VAL A 15 -14.40 4.71 -13.09
N THR A 16 -14.52 3.38 -13.19
CA THR A 16 -14.69 2.48 -12.01
C THR A 16 -13.69 1.32 -11.96
N ALA A 17 -12.82 1.16 -12.97
CA ALA A 17 -11.82 0.09 -12.96
C ALA A 17 -10.39 0.65 -13.01
N ILE A 18 -10.15 1.67 -13.84
CA ILE A 18 -8.82 2.27 -14.01
C ILE A 18 -8.46 3.12 -12.78
N GLU A 19 -9.40 3.90 -12.26
CA GLU A 19 -9.20 4.74 -11.08
C GLU A 19 -8.96 3.91 -9.82
N TYR A 20 -9.78 2.86 -9.60
CA TYR A 20 -9.55 1.93 -8.49
C TYR A 20 -8.24 1.14 -8.68
N GLY A 21 -7.88 0.82 -9.92
CA GLY A 21 -6.56 0.27 -10.27
C GLY A 21 -5.43 1.21 -9.84
N MET A 22 -5.52 2.50 -10.17
CA MET A 22 -4.53 3.50 -9.75
C MET A 22 -4.48 3.69 -8.23
N MET A 23 -5.62 3.71 -7.54
CA MET A 23 -5.64 3.76 -6.07
C MET A 23 -4.99 2.50 -5.47
N GLY A 24 -5.20 1.32 -6.07
CA GLY A 24 -4.53 0.09 -5.70
C GLY A 24 -3.01 0.15 -5.88
N VAL A 25 -2.53 0.70 -7.00
CA VAL A 25 -1.09 0.91 -7.24
C VAL A 25 -0.51 1.89 -6.23
N ALA A 26 -1.21 2.98 -5.92
CA ALA A 26 -0.77 3.96 -4.93
C ALA A 26 -0.66 3.34 -3.52
N LEU A 27 -1.66 2.56 -3.12
CA LEU A 27 -1.66 1.83 -1.85
C LEU A 27 -0.52 0.81 -1.80
N ALA A 28 -0.34 0.01 -2.85
CA ALA A 28 0.74 -0.97 -2.94
C ALA A 28 2.12 -0.32 -2.87
N GLY A 29 2.31 0.82 -3.54
CA GLY A 29 3.55 1.60 -3.48
C GLY A 29 3.83 2.14 -2.08
N ALA A 30 2.82 2.71 -1.41
CA ALA A 30 2.96 3.19 -0.04
C ALA A 30 3.31 2.04 0.93
N LEU A 31 2.63 0.89 0.79
CA LEU A 31 2.91 -0.30 1.59
C LEU A 31 4.32 -0.84 1.34
N ALA A 32 4.79 -0.85 0.09
CA ALA A 32 6.16 -1.29 -0.23
C ALA A 32 7.21 -0.40 0.46
N LEU A 33 7.00 0.92 0.50
CA LEU A 33 7.89 1.85 1.21
C LEU A 33 7.86 1.64 2.72
N ILE A 34 6.69 1.42 3.32
CA ILE A 34 6.55 1.18 4.77
C ILE A 34 7.17 -0.17 5.17
N MET A 35 6.89 -1.21 4.39
CA MET A 35 7.48 -2.54 4.60
C MET A 35 9.00 -2.49 4.52
N GLY A 36 9.53 -1.71 3.58
CA GLY A 36 10.97 -1.55 3.40
C GLY A 36 11.63 -2.86 2.97
N ASN A 37 12.84 -3.10 3.46
CA ASN A 37 13.65 -4.27 3.11
C ASN A 37 14.39 -4.79 4.36
N GLN A 38 15.43 -5.61 4.16
CA GLN A 38 16.21 -6.17 5.27
C GLN A 38 16.98 -5.10 6.06
N ASP A 39 17.24 -3.94 5.45
CA ASP A 39 18.07 -2.87 6.01
C ASP A 39 17.26 -1.66 6.49
N SER A 40 15.99 -1.53 6.09
CA SER A 40 15.15 -0.37 6.41
C SER A 40 13.66 -0.71 6.51
N GLY A 41 12.89 0.17 7.16
CA GLY A 41 11.44 0.01 7.30
C GLY A 41 11.02 -1.07 8.30
N PHE A 42 9.78 -1.54 8.17
CA PHE A 42 9.18 -2.48 9.12
C PHE A 42 9.92 -3.82 9.20
N ILE A 43 10.36 -4.38 8.07
CA ILE A 43 11.02 -5.69 8.04
C ILE A 43 12.35 -5.67 8.81
N ALA A 44 13.15 -4.61 8.66
CA ALA A 44 14.39 -4.44 9.41
C ALA A 44 14.15 -4.33 10.92
N ALA A 45 13.14 -3.56 11.34
CA ALA A 45 12.78 -3.44 12.75
C ALA A 45 12.33 -4.78 13.34
N LEU A 46 11.53 -5.55 12.60
CA LEU A 46 11.08 -6.88 13.01
C LEU A 46 12.25 -7.85 13.14
N SER A 47 13.17 -7.85 12.18
CA SER A 47 14.39 -8.68 12.19
C SER A 47 15.30 -8.33 13.37
N SER A 48 15.50 -7.03 13.63
CA SER A 48 16.29 -6.55 14.76
C SER A 48 15.70 -6.97 16.11
N LEU A 49 14.37 -6.89 16.26
CA LEU A 49 13.68 -7.32 17.46
C LEU A 49 13.82 -8.83 17.67
N TYR A 50 13.66 -9.63 16.62
CA TYR A 50 13.87 -11.08 16.68
C TYR A 50 15.31 -11.45 17.06
N SER A 51 16.31 -10.79 16.48
CA SER A 51 17.72 -10.98 16.83
C SER A 51 17.99 -10.65 18.31
N SER A 52 17.40 -9.56 18.81
CA SER A 52 17.52 -9.17 20.22
C SER A 52 16.94 -10.21 21.17
N ILE A 53 15.81 -10.82 20.78
CA ILE A 53 15.20 -11.93 21.51
C ILE A 53 16.14 -13.14 21.53
N LEU A 54 16.68 -13.52 20.37
CA LEU A 54 17.62 -14.65 20.29
C LEU A 54 18.85 -14.44 21.17
N ILE A 55 19.45 -13.25 21.14
CA ILE A 55 20.60 -12.90 21.99
C ILE A 55 20.24 -13.02 23.48
N ALA A 56 19.03 -12.62 23.88
CA ALA A 56 18.58 -12.74 25.26
C ALA A 56 18.37 -14.20 25.70
N PHE A 57 18.05 -15.10 24.77
CA PHE A 57 17.79 -16.52 25.04
C PHE A 57 19.02 -17.43 24.85
N GLN A 58 20.05 -16.98 24.14
CA GLN A 58 21.28 -17.75 23.98
C GLN A 58 22.21 -17.46 25.16
N PRO A 59 22.38 -18.41 26.12
CA PRO A 59 23.34 -18.22 27.19
C PRO A 59 24.75 -18.19 26.59
N ALA A 60 25.58 -17.28 27.12
CA ALA A 60 27.00 -17.15 26.76
C ALA A 60 27.76 -18.48 26.95
#